data_AF-A0A2T2VYP4-F1
#
_entry.id   AF-A0A2T2VYP4-F1
#
_cell.length_a   1.000
_cell.length_b   1.000
_cell.length_c   1.000
_cell.angle_alpha   90.00
_cell.angle_beta   90.00
_cell.angle_gamma   90.00
#
_symmetry.space_group_name_H-M   'P 1'
#
loop_
_entity.id
_entity.type
_entity.pdbx_description
1 polymer ?
#
loop_
_entity_poly.entity_id
_entity_poly.type
_entity_poly.pdbx_seq_one_letter_code
_entity_poly.pdbx_strand_id
1 'polypeptide(L)'
;MGRLTTHVLDTALGKPAASLRLTVWAINNEADIKTALKTVETNDDGRTDEPLLEGDELHRGTYEITFDVAAYFARSGAAISEPPFLDQIPVRFTVADPSGNFHVPLLVSPWSYSTYRGS
;
A
#
# COMPACT_ATOMS: atom_id res chain seq x y z
N MET A 1 2.44 -21.56 -0.94
CA MET A 1 3.07 -20.41 -1.61
C MET A 1 2.59 -19.17 -0.89
N GLY A 2 3.49 -18.25 -0.55
CA GLY A 2 3.11 -17.03 0.15
C GLY A 2 2.47 -16.01 -0.78
N ARG A 3 1.90 -14.97 -0.17
CA ARG A 3 1.25 -13.88 -0.88
C ARG A 3 1.35 -12.58 -0.12
N LEU A 4 1.42 -11.48 -0.86
CA LEU A 4 1.32 -10.12 -0.34
C LEU A 4 -0.05 -9.56 -0.73
N THR A 5 -0.78 -9.03 0.24
CA THR A 5 -2.09 -8.39 0.04
C THR A 5 -2.15 -7.09 0.83
N THR A 6 -3.06 -6.20 0.42
CA THR A 6 -3.34 -4.96 1.15
C THR A 6 -4.85 -4.75 1.25
N HIS A 7 -5.24 -3.82 2.12
CA HIS A 7 -6.59 -3.32 2.26
C HIS A 7 -6.48 -1.88 2.77
N VAL A 8 -7.11 -0.95 2.08
CA VAL A 8 -7.02 0.48 2.38
C VAL A 8 -8.37 0.98 2.88
N LEU A 9 -8.37 1.51 4.09
CA LEU A 9 -9.54 2.07 4.74
C LEU A 9 -9.38 3.58 4.89
N ASP A 10 -10.33 4.34 4.34
CA ASP A 10 -10.47 5.76 4.60
C ASP A 10 -11.15 5.94 5.96
N THR A 11 -10.37 6.35 6.96
CA THR A 11 -10.86 6.56 8.32
C THR A 11 -11.55 7.90 8.50
N ALA A 12 -11.41 8.84 7.56
CA ALA A 12 -12.14 10.11 7.61
C ALA A 12 -13.62 9.92 7.24
N LEU A 13 -13.90 8.98 6.32
CA LEU A 13 -15.26 8.63 5.90
C LEU A 13 -15.78 7.29 6.44
N GLY A 14 -14.91 6.50 7.09
CA GLY A 14 -15.27 5.20 7.66
C GLY A 14 -15.63 4.16 6.60
N LYS A 15 -14.97 4.19 5.44
CA LYS A 15 -15.27 3.31 4.30
C LYS A 15 -13.99 2.83 3.59
N PRO A 16 -14.04 1.76 2.79
CA PRO A 16 -12.91 1.38 1.96
C PRO A 16 -12.52 2.48 0.98
N ALA A 17 -11.21 2.66 0.77
CA ALA A 17 -10.69 3.65 -0.17
C ALA A 17 -10.65 3.02 -1.57
N ALA A 18 -11.72 3.19 -2.34
CA ALA A 18 -11.83 2.68 -3.71
C ALA A 18 -11.04 3.51 -4.72
N SER A 19 -10.55 2.86 -5.78
CA SER A 19 -9.74 3.46 -6.86
C SER A 19 -8.52 4.23 -6.36
N LEU A 20 -7.94 3.81 -5.23
CA LEU A 20 -6.70 4.35 -4.72
C LEU A 20 -5.54 3.64 -5.42
N ARG A 21 -4.71 4.42 -6.13
CA ARG A 21 -3.53 3.92 -6.82
C ARG A 21 -2.43 3.60 -5.82
N LEU A 22 -1.77 2.46 -6.03
CA LEU A 22 -0.60 2.05 -5.28
C LEU A 22 0.42 1.36 -6.17
N THR A 23 1.69 1.43 -5.77
CA THR A 23 2.79 0.74 -6.45
C THR A 23 3.58 -0.09 -5.44
N VAL A 24 3.87 -1.34 -5.80
CA VAL A 24 4.74 -2.25 -5.05
C VAL A 24 6.14 -2.20 -5.62
N TRP A 25 7.12 -2.10 -4.73
CA TRP A 25 8.52 -1.97 -5.07
C TRP A 25 9.36 -3.03 -4.36
N ALA A 26 10.35 -3.58 -5.07
CA ALA A 26 11.48 -4.26 -4.45
C ALA A 26 12.54 -3.21 -4.08
N ILE A 27 13.09 -3.32 -2.87
CA ILE A 27 14.14 -2.43 -2.36
C ILE A 27 15.44 -3.20 -2.20
N ASN A 28 16.47 -2.77 -2.91
CA ASN A 28 17.85 -3.16 -2.66
C ASN A 28 18.53 -2.07 -1.82
N ASN A 29 18.64 -2.32 -0.51
CA ASN A 29 19.24 -1.37 0.43
C ASN A 29 20.76 -1.18 0.24
N GLU A 30 21.47 -2.17 -0.33
CA GLU A 30 22.92 -2.08 -0.54
C GLU A 30 23.26 -1.19 -1.72
N ALA A 31 22.49 -1.30 -2.80
CA ALA A 31 22.68 -0.52 -4.02
C ALA A 31 21.89 0.81 -4.02
N ASP A 32 21.07 1.05 -2.98
CA ASP A 32 20.09 2.15 -2.93
C ASP A 32 19.18 2.20 -4.16
N ILE A 33 18.73 1.02 -4.62
CA ILE A 33 17.87 0.85 -5.79
C ILE A 33 16.45 0.48 -5.37
N LYS A 34 15.48 1.18 -5.95
CA LYS A 34 14.05 0.93 -5.84
C LYS A 34 13.49 0.50 -7.20
N THR A 35 12.99 -0.73 -7.32
CA THR A 35 12.49 -1.31 -8.58
C THR A 35 10.99 -1.54 -8.51
N ALA A 36 10.22 -0.95 -9.43
CA ALA A 36 8.78 -1.14 -9.50
C ALA A 36 8.45 -2.57 -9.94
N LEU A 37 7.57 -3.23 -9.20
CA LEU A 37 7.10 -4.59 -9.51
C LEU A 37 5.71 -4.57 -10.12
N LYS A 38 4.78 -3.87 -9.47
CA LYS A 38 3.36 -3.85 -9.86
C LYS A 38 2.71 -2.53 -9.45
N THR A 39 1.92 -1.94 -10.35
CA THR A 39 1.07 -0.77 -10.07
C THR A 39 -0.38 -1.16 -10.28
N VAL A 40 -1.24 -0.90 -9.30
CA VAL A 40 -2.66 -1.27 -9.32
C VAL A 40 -3.50 -0.20 -8.64
N GLU A 41 -4.81 -0.33 -8.76
CA GLU A 41 -5.79 0.45 -8.00
C GLU A 41 -6.63 -0.46 -7.13
N THR A 42 -7.10 0.06 -6.00
CA THR A 42 -8.02 -0.66 -5.13
C THR A 42 -9.42 -0.74 -5.74
N ASN A 43 -10.11 -1.85 -5.50
CA ASN A 43 -11.52 -2.06 -5.84
C ASN A 43 -12.46 -1.39 -4.82
N ASP A 44 -13.77 -1.60 -4.97
CA ASP A 44 -14.81 -0.99 -4.12
C ASP A 44 -14.73 -1.42 -2.63
N ASP A 45 -14.06 -2.54 -2.34
CA ASP A 45 -13.77 -3.01 -0.97
C ASP A 45 -12.39 -2.54 -0.49
N GLY A 46 -11.74 -1.59 -1.17
CA GLY A 46 -10.43 -1.06 -0.79
C GLY A 46 -9.29 -2.07 -0.90
N ARG A 47 -9.51 -3.20 -1.57
CA ARG A 47 -8.54 -4.29 -1.78
C ARG A 47 -8.08 -4.29 -3.23
N THR A 48 -7.19 -5.21 -3.60
CA THR A 48 -6.92 -5.54 -4.99
C THR A 48 -7.61 -6.86 -5.34
N ASP A 49 -8.09 -7.02 -6.56
CA ASP A 49 -8.80 -8.24 -6.99
C ASP A 49 -7.89 -9.48 -6.95
N GLU A 50 -6.61 -9.27 -7.22
CA GLU A 50 -5.55 -10.27 -7.09
C GLU A 50 -4.56 -9.88 -6.00
N PRO A 51 -3.81 -10.83 -5.41
CA PRO A 51 -2.68 -10.51 -4.56
C PRO A 51 -1.68 -9.59 -5.26
N LEU A 52 -1.06 -8.70 -4.48
CA LEU A 52 -0.03 -7.79 -4.96
C LEU A 52 1.17 -8.57 -5.52
N LEU A 53 1.57 -9.62 -4.79
CA LEU A 53 2.57 -10.61 -5.21
C LEU A 53 2.11 -11.97 -4.71
N GLU A 54 2.37 -13.02 -5.46
CA GLU A 54 2.08 -14.39 -5.03
C GLU A 54 3.09 -15.41 -5.58
N GLY A 55 3.24 -16.52 -4.87
CA GLY A 55 4.11 -17.61 -5.30
C GLY A 55 5.54 -17.16 -5.55
N ASP A 56 6.03 -17.41 -6.77
CA ASP A 56 7.41 -17.12 -7.17
C ASP A 56 7.69 -15.61 -7.36
N GLU A 57 6.70 -14.73 -7.24
CA GLU A 57 6.92 -13.29 -7.23
C GLU A 57 7.40 -12.79 -5.86
N LEU A 58 7.05 -13.51 -4.78
CA LEU A 58 7.35 -13.13 -3.41
C LEU A 58 8.63 -13.81 -2.93
N HIS A 59 9.63 -13.00 -2.61
CA HIS A 59 10.94 -13.46 -2.18
C HIS A 59 11.30 -12.90 -0.80
N ARG A 60 12.35 -13.46 -0.20
CA ARG A 60 12.91 -12.89 1.04
C ARG A 60 13.58 -11.57 0.67
N GLY A 61 13.22 -10.48 1.34
CA GLY A 61 13.75 -9.17 0.99
C GLY A 61 13.00 -8.01 1.62
N THR A 62 13.34 -6.80 1.18
CA THR A 62 12.66 -5.57 1.57
C THR A 62 11.74 -5.12 0.45
N TYR A 63 10.52 -4.79 0.81
CA TYR A 63 9.50 -4.29 -0.10
C TYR A 63 8.98 -2.94 0.40
N GLU A 64 8.40 -2.18 -0.52
CA GLU A 64 7.67 -0.96 -0.18
C GLU A 64 6.37 -0.92 -0.98
N ILE A 65 5.26 -0.56 -0.33
CA ILE A 65 4.03 -0.17 -1.02
C ILE A 65 3.92 1.35 -0.91
N THR A 66 3.90 2.05 -2.05
CA THR A 66 3.64 3.49 -2.11
C THR A 66 2.17 3.70 -2.46
N PHE A 67 1.43 4.37 -1.58
CA PHE A 67 0.01 4.68 -1.74
C PHE A 67 -0.17 6.16 -2.14
N ASP A 68 -0.90 6.43 -3.22
CA ASP A 68 -1.12 7.79 -3.75
C ASP A 68 -2.34 8.46 -3.06
N VAL A 69 -2.15 8.88 -1.80
CA VAL A 69 -3.26 9.27 -0.91
C VAL A 69 -3.81 10.67 -1.17
N ALA A 70 -2.98 11.66 -1.51
CA ALA A 70 -3.50 13.01 -1.82
C ALA A 70 -4.38 12.99 -3.06
N ALA A 71 -3.99 12.25 -4.10
CA ALA A 71 -4.78 12.09 -5.31
C ALA A 71 -6.15 11.47 -5.00
N TYR A 72 -6.21 10.50 -4.08
CA TYR A 72 -7.48 9.92 -3.61
C TYR A 72 -8.33 10.96 -2.86
N PHE A 73 -7.78 11.66 -1.87
CA PHE A 73 -8.54 12.61 -1.04
C PHE A 73 -8.99 13.86 -1.80
N ALA A 74 -8.21 14.32 -2.77
CA ALA A 74 -8.60 15.40 -3.67
C ALA A 74 -9.86 15.02 -4.47
N ARG A 75 -9.97 13.78 -4.94
CA ARG A 75 -11.16 13.28 -5.65
C ARG A 75 -12.34 13.00 -4.72
N SER A 76 -12.09 12.62 -3.47
CA SER A 76 -13.15 12.35 -2.50
C SER A 76 -13.80 13.62 -1.94
N GLY A 77 -13.27 14.80 -2.25
CA GLY A 77 -13.74 16.09 -1.74
C GLY A 77 -13.34 16.37 -0.29
N ALA A 78 -12.34 15.67 0.23
CA ALA A 78 -11.85 15.92 1.59
C ALA A 78 -11.09 17.25 1.67
N ALA A 79 -11.14 17.91 2.82
CA ALA A 79 -10.28 19.05 3.09
C ALA A 79 -8.82 18.56 3.21
N ILE A 80 -7.97 19.03 2.31
CA ILE A 80 -6.53 18.79 2.28
C ILE A 80 -5.80 20.14 2.35
N SER A 81 -4.58 20.16 2.88
CA SER A 81 -3.72 21.34 2.83
C SER A 81 -3.12 21.52 1.44
N GLU A 82 -2.61 22.71 1.16
CA GLU A 82 -1.81 23.00 -0.03
C GLU A 82 -0.43 23.51 0.43
N PRO A 83 0.64 22.70 0.33
CA PRO A 83 0.66 21.32 -0.18
C PRO A 83 -0.01 20.30 0.77
N PRO A 84 -0.46 19.13 0.28
CA PRO A 84 -1.05 18.09 1.12
C PRO A 84 -0.06 17.61 2.19
N PHE A 85 -0.53 17.47 3.44
CA PHE A 85 0.31 16.96 4.53
C PHE A 85 0.73 15.50 4.29
N LEU A 86 -0.18 14.68 3.76
CA LEU A 86 0.10 13.33 3.27
C LEU A 86 -0.19 13.31 1.75
N ASP A 87 0.88 13.19 0.95
CA ASP A 87 0.80 13.09 -0.51
C ASP A 87 0.90 11.63 -0.97
N GLN A 88 2.11 11.07 -0.89
CA GLN A 88 2.38 9.65 -1.08
C GLN A 88 2.86 9.04 0.23
N ILE A 89 2.32 7.87 0.59
CA ILE A 89 2.73 7.16 1.80
C ILE A 89 3.52 5.91 1.41
N PRO A 90 4.85 5.89 1.61
CA PRO A 90 5.64 4.68 1.49
C PRO A 90 5.55 3.84 2.78
N VAL A 91 5.04 2.61 2.67
CA VAL A 91 5.10 1.61 3.74
C VAL A 91 6.16 0.58 3.39
N ARG A 92 7.32 0.67 4.06
CA ARG A 92 8.45 -0.25 3.87
C ARG A 92 8.43 -1.36 4.92
N PHE A 93 8.59 -2.60 4.48
CA PHE A 93 8.58 -3.79 5.34
C PHE A 93 9.50 -4.88 4.78
N THR A 94 9.76 -5.90 5.60
CA THR A 94 10.60 -7.03 5.22
C THR A 94 9.83 -8.34 5.24
N VAL A 95 10.16 -9.19 4.26
CA VAL A 95 9.66 -10.56 4.14
C VAL A 95 10.79 -11.48 4.56
N ALA A 96 10.63 -12.17 5.68
CA ALA A 96 11.61 -13.12 6.20
C ALA A 96 11.38 -14.54 5.65
N ASP A 97 10.11 -14.97 5.61
CA ASP A 97 9.66 -16.26 5.10
C ASP A 97 8.69 -16.04 3.94
N PRO A 98 9.10 -16.29 2.68
CA PRO A 98 8.27 -16.05 1.50
C PRO A 98 7.11 -17.04 1.35
N SER A 99 7.04 -18.08 2.18
CA SER A 99 5.90 -18.99 2.20
C SER A 99 4.69 -18.42 2.97
N GLY A 100 4.90 -17.34 3.72
CA GLY A 100 3.87 -16.72 4.58
C GLY A 100 2.84 -15.86 3.84
N ASN A 101 1.71 -15.63 4.51
CA ASN A 101 0.74 -14.60 4.14
C ASN A 101 1.17 -13.26 4.75
N PHE A 102 1.34 -12.25 3.91
CA PHE A 102 1.64 -10.89 4.31
C PHE A 102 0.45 -10.02 3.97
N HIS A 103 -0.33 -9.64 4.98
CA HIS A 103 -1.34 -8.62 4.84
C HIS A 103 -0.83 -7.30 5.41
N VAL A 104 -0.69 -6.28 4.57
CA VAL A 104 -0.17 -4.95 4.96
C VAL A 104 -1.25 -3.91 4.65
N PRO A 105 -2.22 -3.70 5.54
CA PRO A 105 -3.28 -2.74 5.34
C PRO A 105 -2.81 -1.31 5.61
N LEU A 106 -3.58 -0.34 5.11
CA LEU A 106 -3.41 1.07 5.39
C LEU A 106 -4.73 1.64 5.90
N LEU A 107 -4.74 2.17 7.12
CA LEU A 107 -5.82 3.01 7.63
C LEU A 107 -5.37 4.45 7.48
N VAL A 108 -6.12 5.28 6.75
CA VAL A 108 -5.66 6.60 6.35
C VAL A 108 -6.75 7.67 6.41
N SER A 109 -6.34 8.86 6.84
CA SER A 109 -7.04 10.13 6.68
C SER A 109 -6.09 11.14 6.00
N PRO A 110 -6.54 12.35 5.62
CA PRO A 110 -5.64 13.38 5.11
C PRO A 110 -4.51 13.78 6.08
N TRP A 111 -4.64 13.44 7.37
CA TRP A 111 -3.77 13.97 8.44
C TRP A 111 -3.07 12.88 9.26
N SER A 112 -3.41 11.62 9.05
CA SER A 112 -2.85 10.50 9.81
C SER A 112 -2.96 9.21 9.01
N TYR A 113 -2.05 8.28 9.30
CA TYR A 113 -2.20 6.91 8.85
C TYR A 113 -1.64 5.94 9.87
N SER A 114 -2.03 4.69 9.75
CA SER A 114 -1.43 3.58 10.46
C SER A 114 -1.42 2.33 9.59
N THR A 115 -0.48 1.44 9.90
CA THR A 115 -0.33 0.14 9.24
C THR A 115 0.16 -0.88 10.27
N TYR A 116 0.03 -2.16 9.95
CA TYR A 116 0.47 -3.27 10.79
C TYR A 116 0.66 -4.52 9.91
N ARG A 117 1.22 -5.60 10.49
CA ARG A 117 1.23 -6.92 9.84
C ARG A 117 -0.04 -7.66 10.21
N GLY A 118 -0.97 -7.79 9.28
CA GLY A 118 -2.16 -8.63 9.42
C GLY A 118 -1.87 -10.12 9.24
N SER A 119 -2.83 -10.94 9.64
CA SER A 119 -2.84 -12.41 9.52
C SER A 119 -3.40 -12.90 8.19
#